data_AF-A0A973PXB2-F1
#
_entry.id   AF-A0A973PXB2-F1
#
_cell.length_a   1.000
_cell.length_b   1.000
_cell.length_c   1.000
_cell.angle_alpha   90.00
_cell.angle_beta   90.00
_cell.angle_gamma   90.00
#
_symmetry.space_group_name_H-M   'P 1'
#
loop_
_entity.id
_entity.type
_entity.pdbx_description
1 polymer ?
#
loop_
_entity_poly.entity_id
_entity_poly.type
_entity_poly.pdbx_seq_one_letter_code
_entity_poly.pdbx_strand_id
1 'polypeptide(L)' 'DPALARAAAGLDPAALGPEEVAFALDLAGVGADGVLPLRMAPVLAVLQALPAPLTERLLPEVVSRLYTQ' A
#
# COMPACT_ATOMS: atom_id res chain seq x y z
N ASP A 1 -7.52 -10.39 0.68
CA ASP A 1 -7.08 -11.70 0.15
C ASP A 1 -6.30 -12.43 1.25
N PRO A 2 -6.63 -13.68 1.60
CA PRO A 2 -5.95 -14.42 2.67
C PRO A 2 -4.52 -14.87 2.32
N ALA A 3 -4.17 -15.03 1.04
CA ALA A 3 -2.79 -15.29 0.61
C ALA A 3 -1.93 -14.03 0.78
N LEU A 4 -2.48 -12.88 0.40
CA LEU A 4 -1.84 -11.57 0.62
C LEU A 4 -1.59 -11.31 2.12
N ALA A 5 -2.59 -11.56 2.97
CA ALA A 5 -2.45 -11.36 4.41
C ALA A 5 -1.33 -12.23 5.02
N ARG A 6 -1.19 -13.49 4.57
CA ARG A 6 -0.10 -14.38 5.00
C ARG A 6 1.28 -13.93 4.48
N ALA A 7 1.35 -13.47 3.24
CA ALA A 7 2.60 -12.92 2.69
C ALA A 7 3.02 -11.65 3.45
N ALA A 8 2.06 -10.77 3.74
CA ALA A 8 2.29 -9.55 4.50
C ALA A 8 2.69 -9.81 5.96
N ALA A 9 2.20 -10.87 6.58
CA ALA A 9 2.57 -11.23 7.96
C ALA A 9 4.06 -11.56 8.14
N GLY A 10 4.78 -11.88 7.06
CA GLY A 10 6.24 -12.08 7.09
C GLY A 10 7.06 -10.81 6.86
N LEU A 11 6.43 -9.67 6.58
CA LEU A 11 7.12 -8.40 6.38
C LEU A 11 7.37 -7.71 7.72
N ASP A 12 8.58 -7.17 7.88
CA ASP A 12 8.90 -6.28 8.99
C ASP A 12 8.47 -4.84 8.64
N PRO A 13 7.45 -4.28 9.32
CA PRO A 13 6.98 -2.92 9.07
C PRO A 13 8.04 -1.85 9.36
N ALA A 14 8.97 -2.13 10.28
CA ALA A 14 10.04 -1.20 10.66
C ALA A 14 11.17 -1.15 9.61
N ALA A 15 11.32 -2.22 8.83
CA ALA A 15 12.28 -2.30 7.73
C ALA A 15 11.76 -1.70 6.41
N LEU A 16 10.45 -1.39 6.33
CA LEU A 16 9.86 -0.76 5.14
C LEU A 16 10.13 0.75 5.13
N GLY A 17 11.12 1.13 4.32
CA GLY A 17 11.41 2.50 3.97
C GLY A 17 10.44 3.07 2.92
N PRO A 18 10.55 4.36 2.62
CA PRO A 18 9.68 5.03 1.64
C PRO A 18 9.80 4.43 0.23
N GLU A 19 10.99 3.99 -0.17
CA GLU A 19 11.24 3.42 -1.50
C GLU A 19 10.60 2.02 -1.64
N GLU A 20 10.72 1.16 -0.63
CA GLU A 20 10.10 -0.16 -0.64
C GLU A 20 8.57 -0.07 -0.67
N VAL A 21 8.02 0.89 0.08
CA VAL A 21 6.59 1.19 0.07
C VAL A 21 6.16 1.69 -1.31
N ALA A 22 6.90 2.62 -1.90
CA ALA A 22 6.57 3.17 -3.20
C ALA A 22 6.60 2.09 -4.29
N PHE A 23 7.58 1.18 -4.25
CA PHE A 23 7.71 0.04 -5.14
C PHE A 23 6.55 -0.96 -4.97
N ALA A 24 6.17 -1.28 -3.73
CA ALA A 24 5.05 -2.18 -3.46
C ALA A 24 3.72 -1.61 -3.96
N LEU A 25 3.52 -0.29 -3.83
CA LEU A 25 2.36 0.42 -4.37
C LEU A 25 2.36 0.38 -5.90
N ASP A 26 3.49 0.63 -6.56
CA ASP A 26 3.60 0.58 -8.02
C ASP A 26 3.25 -0.82 -8.57
N LEU A 27 3.75 -1.87 -7.90
CA LEU A 27 3.43 -3.26 -8.22
C LEU A 27 1.93 -3.59 -8.02
N ALA A 28 1.26 -2.90 -7.10
CA ALA A 28 -0.18 -3.00 -6.87
C ALA A 28 -1.02 -2.16 -7.86
N GLY A 29 -0.38 -1.53 -8.86
CA GLY A 29 -1.03 -0.65 -9.82
C GLY A 29 -1.36 0.74 -9.25
N VAL A 30 -0.77 1.08 -8.09
CA VAL A 30 -0.78 2.41 -7.49
C VAL A 30 0.49 3.10 -7.96
N GLY A 31 0.44 3.64 -9.18
CA GLY A 31 1.62 3.95 -9.99
C GLY A 31 2.46 5.15 -9.53
N ALA A 32 3.69 5.21 -10.05
CA ALA A 32 4.66 6.29 -9.87
C ALA A 32 4.25 7.65 -10.48
N ASP A 33 3.31 7.67 -11.43
CA ASP A 33 2.78 8.90 -12.05
C ASP A 33 1.85 9.70 -11.10
N GLY A 34 1.70 9.25 -9.86
CA GLY A 34 0.80 9.83 -8.85
C GLY A 34 -0.67 9.48 -9.05
N VAL A 35 -1.01 8.74 -10.10
CA VAL A 35 -2.40 8.42 -10.44
C VAL A 35 -2.84 7.19 -9.63
N LEU A 36 -3.77 7.41 -8.71
CA LEU A 36 -4.45 6.32 -8.04
C LEU A 36 -5.40 5.59 -8.99
N PRO A 37 -5.70 4.30 -8.74
CA PRO A 37 -6.64 3.56 -9.56
C PRO A 37 -8.01 4.25 -9.60
N LEU A 38 -8.63 4.29 -10.79
CA LEU A 38 -9.98 4.84 -11.00
C LEU A 38 -11.02 4.23 -10.03
N ARG A 39 -10.78 2.99 -9.59
CA ARG A 39 -11.56 2.34 -8.54
C ARG A 39 -10.71 2.16 -7.28
N MET A 40 -11.07 2.87 -6.22
CA MET A 40 -10.41 2.78 -4.92
C MET A 40 -10.83 1.57 -4.07
N ALA A 41 -12.02 1.00 -4.31
CA ALA A 41 -12.52 -0.12 -3.49
C ALA A 41 -11.57 -1.34 -3.43
N PRO A 42 -10.93 -1.78 -4.54
CA PRO A 42 -9.92 -2.83 -4.48
C PRO A 42 -8.68 -2.46 -3.66
N VAL A 43 -8.20 -1.21 -3.78
CA VAL A 43 -7.05 -0.71 -3.00
C VAL A 43 -7.36 -0.71 -1.51
N LEU A 44 -8.55 -0.24 -1.14
CA LEU A 44 -9.00 -0.24 0.25
C LEU A 44 -9.18 -1.66 0.80
N ALA A 45 -9.65 -2.61 -0.01
CA ALA A 45 -9.79 -4.01 0.38
C ALA A 45 -8.43 -4.69 0.63
N VAL A 46 -7.41 -4.31 -0.14
CA VAL A 46 -6.01 -4.74 0.07
C VAL A 46 -5.48 -4.17 1.40
N LEU A 47 -5.63 -2.86 1.64
CA LEU A 47 -5.19 -2.22 2.89
C LEU A 47 -5.89 -2.79 4.14
N GLN A 48 -7.16 -3.17 4.02
CA GLN A 48 -7.92 -3.82 5.09
C GLN A 48 -7.49 -5.26 5.38
N ALA A 49 -6.80 -5.92 4.43
CA ALA A 49 -6.31 -7.28 4.59
C ALA A 49 -4.90 -7.33 5.23
N LEU A 50 -4.24 -6.19 5.38
CA LEU A 50 -2.89 -6.11 5.93
C LEU A 50 -2.92 -6.04 7.47
N PRO A 51 -1.87 -6.56 8.14
CA PRO A 51 -1.59 -6.25 9.54
C PRO A 51 -1.57 -4.73 9.79
N ALA A 52 -2.18 -4.29 10.89
CA ALA A 52 -2.29 -2.86 11.23
C ALA A 52 -0.96 -2.07 11.13
N PRO A 53 0.19 -2.60 11.60
CA PRO A 53 1.46 -1.89 11.47
C PRO A 53 1.86 -1.61 10.01
N LEU A 54 1.52 -2.49 9.08
CA LEU A 54 1.80 -2.28 7.66
C LEU A 54 0.83 -1.26 7.06
N THR A 55 -0.45 -1.34 7.41
CA THR A 55 -1.44 -0.35 6.96
C THR A 55 -1.06 1.06 7.41
N GLU A 56 -0.62 1.23 8.66
CA GLU A 56 -0.17 2.52 9.20
C GLU A 56 1.05 3.09 8.46
N ARG A 57 1.93 2.24 7.92
CA ARG A 57 3.09 2.66 7.11
C ARG A 57 2.70 3.03 5.69
N LEU A 58 1.73 2.34 5.10
CA LEU A 58 1.31 2.53 3.71
C LEU A 58 0.30 3.68 3.54
N LEU A 59 -0.55 3.91 4.55
CA LEU A 59 -1.64 4.88 4.47
C LEU A 59 -1.17 6.31 4.18
N PRO A 60 -0.13 6.85 4.85
CA PRO A 60 0.36 8.20 4.56
C PRO A 60 0.84 8.38 3.12
N GLU A 61 1.46 7.35 2.54
CA GLU A 61 1.94 7.38 1.15
C GLU A 61 0.78 7.37 0.14
N VAL A 62 -0.25 6.55 0.39
CA VAL A 62 -1.48 6.56 -0.42
C VAL A 62 -2.19 7.92 -0.34
N VAL A 63 -2.25 8.50 0.86
CA VAL A 63 -2.86 9.81 1.10
C VAL A 63 -2.05 10.94 0.44
N SER A 64 -0.72 10.91 0.52
CA SER A 64 0.14 11.90 -0.14
C SER A 64 -0.12 11.97 -1.65
N ARG A 65 -0.29 10.80 -2.30
CA ARG A 65 -0.60 10.70 -3.73
C ARG A 65 -1.99 11.24 -4.10
N LEU A 66 -2.98 11.17 -3.20
CA LEU A 66 -4.31 11.79 -3.43
C LEU A 66 -4.23 13.32 -3.57
N TYR A 67 -3.29 13.96 -2.86
CA TYR A 67 -3.21 15.42 -2.74
C TYR A 67 -2.09 16.05 -3.58
N THR A 68 -1.27 15.23 -4.23
CA THR A 68 -0.20 15.70 -5.13
C THR A 68 -0.63 15.62 -6.62
N GLN A 69 -1.88 15.23 -6.88
CA GLN A 69 -2.55 15.30 -8.19
C GLN A 69 -3.04 16.71 -8.51
#